data_AF-A0A1S4BSU2-F1
#
_entry.id   AF-A0A1S4BSU2-F1
#
_cell.length_a   1.000
_cell.length_b   1.000
_cell.length_c   1.000
_cell.angle_alpha   90.00
_cell.angle_beta   90.00
_cell.angle_gamma   90.00
#
_symmetry.space_group_name_H-M   'P 1'
#
loop_
_entity.id
_entity.type
_entity.pdbx_description
1 polymer ?
#
loop_
_entity_poly.entity_id
_entity_poly.type
_entity_poly.pdbx_seq_one_letter_code
_entity_poly.pdbx_strand_id
1 'polypeptide(L)'
;MDHGSWTQALLITSLDRSTGQTIGTGRESEGLYYLNSLNPSTTCLVTDPPDLIHRRLGHPSLSKLQKMMPSSSSLSILDCESCQLEKHTRASFPRSVESHA
;
A
#
# COMPACT_ATOMS: atom_id res chain seq x y z
N MET A 1 33.85 36.30 1.77
CA MET A 1 32.71 36.31 0.81
C MET A 1 32.14 34.91 0.86
N ASP A 2 31.40 34.68 1.92
CA ASP A 2 30.97 33.37 2.35
C ASP A 2 29.64 33.10 1.65
N HIS A 3 29.64 32.09 0.79
CA HIS A 3 28.46 31.68 0.05
C HIS A 3 27.42 31.16 1.04
N GLY A 4 26.44 32.00 1.34
CA GLY A 4 25.32 31.71 2.23
C GLY A 4 24.58 30.45 1.81
N SER A 5 24.71 29.42 2.65
CA SER A 5 23.94 28.19 2.61
C SER A 5 22.50 28.49 3.03
N TRP A 6 21.63 28.75 2.06
CA TRP A 6 20.20 28.89 2.28
C TRP A 6 19.48 27.68 1.67
N THR A 7 19.45 26.58 2.39
CA THR A 7 18.31 25.65 2.28
C THR A 7 17.80 25.41 3.69
N GLN A 8 16.85 26.24 4.12
CA GLN A 8 16.05 25.99 5.31
C GLN A 8 15.09 24.84 4.97
N ALA A 9 15.61 23.63 4.83
CA ALA A 9 14.78 22.45 4.69
C ALA A 9 13.98 22.28 5.99
N LEU A 10 12.66 22.45 5.92
CA LEU A 10 11.80 22.30 7.09
C LEU A 10 11.81 20.81 7.50
N LEU A 11 12.32 20.51 8.69
CA LEU A 11 12.34 19.16 9.22
C LEU A 11 10.95 18.79 9.72
N ILE A 12 10.37 17.76 9.11
CA ILE A 12 9.07 17.20 9.51
C ILE A 12 9.35 15.96 10.33
N THR A 13 8.71 15.86 11.49
CA THR A 13 8.78 14.69 12.38
C THR A 13 7.41 14.05 12.48
N SER A 14 7.32 12.78 12.08
CA SER A 14 6.13 11.95 12.33
C SER A 14 6.34 11.19 13.62
N LEU A 15 5.39 11.32 14.54
CA LEU A 15 5.43 10.69 15.85
C LEU A 15 4.33 9.64 15.96
N ASP A 16 4.66 8.51 16.56
CA ASP A 16 3.68 7.53 16.96
C ASP A 16 2.85 8.10 18.12
N ARG A 17 1.54 8.18 17.92
CA ARG A 17 0.65 8.83 18.89
C ARG A 17 0.59 8.09 20.22
N SER A 18 0.82 6.78 20.21
CA SER A 18 0.69 5.95 21.41
C SER A 18 1.94 5.96 22.29
N THR A 19 3.12 5.97 21.68
CA THR A 19 4.43 5.87 22.36
C THR A 19 5.17 7.20 22.40
N GLY A 20 4.79 8.18 21.57
CA GLY A 20 5.54 9.41 21.36
C GLY A 20 6.86 9.22 20.60
N GLN A 21 7.14 8.01 20.10
CA GLN A 21 8.38 7.69 19.41
C GLN A 21 8.36 8.22 17.97
N THR A 22 9.51 8.71 17.49
CA THR A 22 9.66 9.15 16.09
C THR A 22 9.55 7.98 15.12
N ILE A 23 8.48 7.97 14.31
CA ILE A 23 8.23 7.01 13.22
C ILE A 23 9.12 7.33 12.01
N GLY A 24 9.39 8.61 11.79
CA GLY A 24 10.20 9.03 10.67
C GLY A 24 10.44 10.52 10.67
N THR A 25 11.50 10.91 9.99
CA THR A 25 11.79 12.31 9.70
C THR A 25 11.72 12.53 8.20
N GLY A 26 11.50 13.77 7.79
CA GLY A 26 11.54 14.17 6.40
C GLY A 26 11.94 15.63 6.25
N ARG A 27 12.15 16.04 5.02
CA ARG A 27 12.44 17.40 4.62
C ARG A 27 11.45 17.87 3.56
N GLU A 28 10.99 19.10 3.69
CA GLU A 28 10.34 19.81 2.60
C GLU A 28 11.42 20.50 1.73
N SER A 29 11.25 20.43 0.41
CA SER A 29 12.10 21.11 -0.57
C SER A 29 11.29 21.32 -1.84
N GLU A 30 11.20 22.56 -2.30
CA GLU A 30 10.50 22.93 -3.56
C GLU A 30 9.02 22.51 -3.59
N GLY A 31 8.33 22.54 -2.44
CA GLY A 31 6.93 22.12 -2.32
C GLY A 31 6.74 20.60 -2.27
N LEU A 32 7.83 19.82 -2.28
CA LEU A 32 7.83 18.38 -2.19
C LEU A 32 8.31 17.91 -0.81
N TYR A 33 7.70 16.85 -0.32
CA TYR A 33 8.07 16.22 0.94
C TYR A 33 8.90 14.96 0.69
N TYR A 34 10.14 14.96 1.17
CA TYR A 34 11.06 13.84 1.09
C TYR A 34 11.20 13.20 2.46
N LEU A 35 10.90 11.91 2.56
CA LEU A 35 11.09 11.17 3.79
C LEU A 35 12.57 10.76 3.90
N ASN A 36 13.20 11.07 5.04
CA ASN A 36 14.49 10.49 5.36
C ASN A 36 14.30 8.98 5.57
N SER A 37 15.36 8.20 5.29
CA SER A 37 15.34 6.74 5.40
C SER A 37 14.54 6.30 6.62
N LEU A 38 13.45 5.54 6.40
CA LEU A 38 12.70 5.00 7.53
C LEU A 38 13.62 4.10 8.33
N ASN A 39 13.54 4.23 9.65
CA ASN A 39 14.16 3.30 10.55
C ASN A 39 13.52 1.92 10.29
N PRO A 40 14.29 0.81 10.22
CA PRO A 40 13.68 -0.51 10.04
C PRO A 40 12.66 -0.84 11.15
N SER A 41 12.83 -0.27 12.35
CA SER A 41 11.86 -0.36 13.46
C SER A 41 10.50 0.30 13.18
N THR A 42 10.39 1.12 12.14
CA THR A 42 9.14 1.82 11.75
C THR A 42 8.49 1.18 10.53
N THR A 43 9.08 0.09 10.02
CA THR A 43 8.39 -0.81 9.10
C THR A 43 7.31 -1.58 9.87
N CYS A 44 6.09 -1.56 9.34
CA CYS A 44 4.98 -2.31 9.91
C CYS A 44 5.33 -3.80 9.80
N LEU A 45 5.71 -4.42 10.93
CA LEU A 45 5.72 -5.87 11.03
C LEU A 45 4.27 -6.33 10.92
N VAL A 46 3.90 -6.75 9.71
CA VAL A 46 2.58 -7.27 9.47
C VAL A 46 2.49 -8.66 10.09
N THR A 47 2.13 -8.70 11.37
CA THR A 47 1.86 -9.93 12.14
C THR A 47 0.43 -10.43 11.98
N ASP A 48 -0.45 -9.58 11.44
CA ASP A 48 -1.83 -9.92 11.17
C ASP A 48 -1.94 -11.09 10.18
N PRO A 49 -2.99 -11.92 10.31
CA PRO A 49 -3.25 -12.99 9.36
C PRO A 49 -3.41 -12.44 7.93
N PRO A 50 -2.99 -13.22 6.91
CA PRO A 50 -3.13 -12.88 5.49
C PRO A 50 -4.51 -12.36 5.11
N ASP A 51 -5.58 -12.98 5.61
CA ASP A 51 -6.97 -12.62 5.31
C ASP A 51 -7.34 -11.23 5.83
N LEU A 52 -6.79 -10.85 6.98
CA LEU A 52 -7.08 -9.55 7.59
C LEU A 52 -6.42 -8.43 6.78
N ILE A 53 -5.18 -8.67 6.33
CA ILE A 53 -4.42 -7.72 5.54
C ILE A 53 -4.99 -7.58 4.14
N HIS A 54 -5.43 -8.69 3.55
CA HIS A 54 -6.19 -8.69 2.31
C HIS A 54 -7.45 -7.79 2.42
N ARG A 55 -8.25 -7.92 3.49
CA ARG A 55 -9.45 -7.08 3.67
C ARG A 55 -9.10 -5.61 3.92
N ARG A 56 -8.11 -5.33 4.78
CA ARG A 56 -7.70 -3.96 5.15
C ARG A 56 -7.07 -3.18 4.00
N LEU A 57 -6.37 -3.86 3.08
CA LEU A 57 -5.70 -3.23 1.93
C LEU A 57 -6.60 -3.11 0.69
N GLY A 58 -7.89 -3.42 0.79
CA GLY A 58 -8.81 -3.31 -0.34
C GLY A 58 -8.66 -4.46 -1.33
N HIS A 59 -8.65 -5.69 -0.82
CA HIS A 59 -8.70 -6.92 -1.61
C HIS A 59 -7.59 -7.13 -2.66
N PRO A 60 -6.30 -6.85 -2.36
CA PRO A 60 -5.22 -7.17 -3.28
C PRO A 60 -5.16 -8.67 -3.58
N SER A 61 -4.75 -9.01 -4.82
CA SER A 61 -4.52 -10.41 -5.21
C SER A 61 -3.47 -11.08 -4.33
N LEU A 62 -3.56 -12.41 -4.19
CA LEU A 62 -2.59 -13.21 -3.45
C LEU A 62 -1.14 -12.91 -3.87
N SER A 63 -0.90 -12.81 -5.18
CA SER A 63 0.40 -12.48 -5.75
C SER A 63 0.93 -11.09 -5.35
N LYS A 64 0.03 -10.13 -5.13
CA LYS A 64 0.39 -8.77 -4.70
C LYS A 64 0.67 -8.73 -3.20
N LEU A 65 -0.09 -9.48 -2.41
CA LEU A 65 0.17 -9.69 -0.98
C LEU A 65 1.52 -10.38 -0.73
N GLN A 66 1.86 -11.41 -1.50
CA GLN A 66 3.16 -12.08 -1.41
C GLN A 66 4.34 -11.14 -1.64
N LYS A 67 4.22 -10.18 -2.56
CA LYS A 67 5.25 -9.17 -2.80
C LYS A 67 5.37 -8.15 -1.67
N MET A 68 4.26 -7.87 -0.97
CA MET A 68 4.23 -6.94 0.16
C MET A 68 4.71 -7.60 1.46
N MET A 69 4.54 -8.91 1.61
CA MET A 69 4.90 -9.69 2.80
C MET A 69 5.78 -10.90 2.44
N PRO A 70 7.00 -10.67 1.92
CA PRO A 70 7.88 -11.73 1.42
C PRO A 70 8.31 -12.75 2.49
N SER A 71 8.18 -12.42 3.77
CA SER A 71 8.59 -13.26 4.91
C SER A 71 7.50 -14.24 5.39
N SER A 72 6.28 -14.18 4.85
CA SER A 72 5.16 -14.98 5.35
C SER A 72 4.95 -16.27 4.55
N SER A 73 5.33 -17.39 5.14
CA SER A 73 5.28 -18.74 4.55
C SER A 73 3.86 -19.32 4.43
N SER A 74 2.84 -18.65 4.97
CA SER A 74 1.46 -19.13 5.03
C SER A 74 0.50 -18.45 4.04
N LEU A 75 1.00 -17.64 3.10
CA LEU A 75 0.20 -16.97 2.06
C LEU A 75 -0.24 -17.93 0.94
N SER A 76 -0.75 -19.11 1.27
CA SER A 76 -1.12 -20.12 0.28
C SER A 76 -2.55 -19.96 -0.22
N ILE A 77 -3.49 -19.51 0.61
CA ILE A 77 -4.91 -19.42 0.26
C ILE A 77 -5.53 -18.18 0.93
N LEU A 78 -6.30 -17.41 0.17
CA LEU A 78 -7.18 -16.35 0.67
C LEU A 78 -8.61 -16.75 0.37
N ASP A 79 -9.38 -17.06 1.40
CA ASP A 79 -10.79 -17.39 1.25
C ASP A 79 -11.62 -16.14 1.55
N CYS A 80 -12.04 -15.46 0.49
CA CYS A 80 -12.69 -14.16 0.56
C CYS A 80 -13.93 -14.12 -0.34
N GLU A 81 -15.11 -14.13 0.27
CA GLU A 81 -16.39 -14.09 -0.42
C GLU A 81 -16.50 -12.88 -1.36
N SER A 82 -16.10 -11.68 -0.91
CA SER A 82 -16.15 -10.47 -1.72
C SER A 82 -15.38 -10.63 -3.04
N CYS A 83 -14.19 -11.22 -3.01
CA CYS A 83 -13.37 -11.43 -4.21
C CYS A 83 -13.91 -12.53 -5.14
N GLN A 84 -14.64 -13.50 -4.60
CA GLN A 84 -15.30 -14.52 -5.41
C GLN A 84 -16.48 -13.91 -6.17
N LEU A 85 -17.25 -13.05 -5.49
CA LEU A 85 -18.41 -12.36 -6.05
C LEU A 85 -18.01 -11.24 -7.04
N GLU A 86 -16.87 -10.58 -6.84
CA GLU A 86 -16.40 -9.54 -7.76
C GLU A 86 -15.88 -10.10 -9.09
N LYS A 87 -15.48 -11.38 -9.14
CA LYS A 87 -14.94 -12.04 -10.35
C LYS A 87 -15.99 -12.43 -11.38
N HIS A 88 -17.26 -12.05 -11.19
CA HIS A 88 -18.26 -12.22 -12.23
C HIS A 88 -17.97 -11.31 -13.42
N THR A 89 -17.22 -11.83 -14.40
CA THR A 89 -17.15 -11.25 -15.73
C THR A 89 -18.58 -11.20 -16.27
N ARG A 90 -19.09 -9.99 -16.51
CA ARG A 90 -20.39 -9.78 -17.14
C ARG A 90 -20.51 -10.71 -18.33
N ALA A 91 -21.55 -11.54 -18.34
CA ALA A 91 -21.80 -12.46 -19.44
C ALA A 91 -21.77 -11.69 -20.77
N SER A 92 -21.13 -12.27 -21.78
CA SER A 92 -21.12 -11.70 -23.12
C SER A 92 -22.57 -11.63 -23.63
N PHE A 93 -22.93 -10.50 -24.24
CA PHE A 93 -24.22 -10.40 -24.89
C PHE A 93 -24.30 -11.39 -26.07
N PRO A 94 -25.48 -12.00 -26.32
CA PRO A 94 -25.68 -12.81 -27.50
C PRO A 94 -25.43 -11.97 -28.76
N ARG A 95 -24.80 -12.57 -29.78
CA ARG A 95 -24.60 -11.90 -31.08
C ARG A 95 -25.96 -11.64 -31.71
N SER A 96 -26.22 -10.38 -32.06
CA SER A 96 -27.38 -10.03 -32.87
C SER A 96 -27.28 -10.77 -34.20
N VAL A 97 -28.25 -11.62 -34.50
CA VAL A 97 -28.45 -12.17 -35.84
C VAL A 97 -29.28 -11.15 -36.61
N GLU A 98 -28.62 -10.32 -37.41
CA GLU A 98 -29.29 -9.44 -38.38
C GLU A 98 -29.90 -10.34 -39.46
N SER A 99 -31.18 -10.71 -39.29
CA SER A 99 -31.94 -11.39 -40.33
C SER A 99 -32.50 -10.33 -41.27
N HIS A 100 -31.75 -10.00 -42.32
CA HIS A 100 -32.31 -9.29 -43.46
C HIS A 100 -33.28 -10.24 -44.17
N ALA A 101 -34.57 -9.90 -44.12
CA ALA A 101 -35.61 -10.42 -45.00
C ALA A 101 -35.88 -9.39 -46.11
#